data_AF-A0A7V3N5A4-F1
#
_entry.id   AF-A0A7V3N5A4-F1
#
_cell.length_a   1.000
_cell.length_b   1.000
_cell.length_c   1.000
_cell.angle_alpha   90.00
_cell.angle_beta   90.00
_cell.angle_gamma   90.00
#
_symmetry.space_group_name_H-M   'P 1'
#
loop_
_entity.id
_entity.type
_entity.pdbx_description
1 polymer ?
#
loop_
_entity_poly.entity_id
_entity_poly.type
_entity_poly.pdbx_seq_one_letter_code
_entity_poly.pdbx_strand_id
1 'polypeptide(L)'
;MTWSTKKLGEIARIFAGSSAPQASKYFKNGKYPFVRVSDLNGGEIKNIIKTRDYVNDLAVKELRLIKAKKNSIVFPKSGAAILTNSRAILGIDAYIVSHLAVVETNLSYVSPDYLFLFLSNFDMRNLINDPAYPSLKLSDIKEIEIPLPPLSEQKRIVEKIEKLFAKIDEAERLRAESLATSATLLPSALHQVFSRAKKENWPTKKLREIAILNPKKQEVNSLSDNLLVSFVPMSAVDEITQTIKEYEFRRLSSVKKGYTYFKEGDILFAKITPCMENGKVAIAKNLKNG
;
A
#
# COMPACT_ATOMS: atom_id res chain seq x y z
N MET A 1 -34.64 -15.75 7.79
CA MET A 1 -35.27 -15.25 6.55
C MET A 1 -34.37 -15.65 5.40
N THR A 2 -34.83 -16.46 4.47
CA THR A 2 -34.12 -16.76 3.22
C THR A 2 -34.47 -15.67 2.20
N TRP A 3 -33.48 -14.88 1.80
CA TRP A 3 -33.65 -13.89 0.73
C TRP A 3 -33.80 -14.62 -0.61
N SER A 4 -34.54 -14.04 -1.55
CA SER A 4 -34.63 -14.60 -2.89
C SER A 4 -33.28 -14.43 -3.61
N THR A 5 -32.77 -15.50 -4.19
CA THR A 5 -31.61 -15.45 -5.09
C THR A 5 -32.08 -15.08 -6.51
N LYS A 6 -31.35 -14.18 -7.16
CA LYS A 6 -31.60 -13.76 -8.54
C LYS A 6 -30.32 -13.80 -9.36
N LYS A 7 -30.43 -14.09 -10.65
CA LYS A 7 -29.30 -13.96 -11.57
C LYS A 7 -29.03 -12.49 -11.85
N LEU A 8 -27.76 -12.11 -11.99
CA LEU A 8 -27.36 -10.73 -12.24
C LEU A 8 -28.03 -10.15 -13.50
N GLY A 9 -28.20 -10.97 -14.54
CA GLY A 9 -28.88 -10.59 -15.78
C GLY A 9 -30.37 -10.26 -15.63
N GLU A 10 -31.02 -10.69 -14.54
CA GLU A 10 -32.43 -10.36 -14.25
C GLU A 10 -32.57 -8.95 -13.62
N ILE A 11 -31.54 -8.47 -12.93
CA ILE A 11 -31.60 -7.24 -12.12
C ILE A 11 -30.70 -6.11 -12.63
N ALA A 12 -29.87 -6.38 -13.64
CA ALA A 12 -28.95 -5.42 -14.23
C ALA A 12 -28.77 -5.65 -15.73
N ARG A 13 -28.47 -4.57 -16.46
CA ARG A 13 -28.04 -4.65 -17.85
C ARG A 13 -26.53 -4.84 -17.89
N ILE A 14 -26.10 -5.96 -18.48
CA ILE A 14 -24.68 -6.28 -18.66
C ILE A 14 -24.27 -6.11 -20.12
N PHE A 15 -23.22 -5.33 -20.36
CA PHE A 15 -22.68 -5.07 -21.69
C PHE A 15 -21.17 -4.81 -21.65
N ALA A 16 -20.52 -4.76 -22.81
CA ALA A 16 -19.13 -4.35 -22.96
C ALA A 16 -19.03 -3.01 -23.69
N GLY A 17 -17.91 -2.30 -23.49
CA GLY A 17 -17.63 -1.05 -24.18
C GLY A 17 -17.27 -1.21 -25.66
N SER A 18 -16.79 -0.12 -26.26
CA SER A 18 -16.37 -0.06 -27.67
C SER A 18 -14.84 -0.15 -27.81
N SER A 19 -14.36 -0.52 -29.00
CA SER A 19 -12.93 -0.51 -29.31
C SER A 19 -12.31 0.85 -29.01
N ALA A 20 -11.11 0.86 -28.42
CA ALA A 20 -10.45 2.10 -28.04
C ALA A 20 -10.13 2.96 -29.28
N PRO A 21 -10.44 4.27 -29.26
CA PRO A 21 -10.00 5.18 -30.30
C PRO A 21 -8.47 5.19 -30.40
N GLN A 22 -7.93 5.07 -31.62
CA GLN A 22 -6.48 5.01 -31.86
C GLN A 22 -5.89 6.34 -32.32
N ALA A 23 -6.64 7.13 -33.08
CA ALA A 23 -6.16 8.38 -33.65
C ALA A 23 -6.29 9.56 -32.66
N SER A 24 -5.26 10.41 -32.59
CA SER A 24 -5.23 11.59 -31.72
C SER A 24 -6.38 12.58 -31.98
N LYS A 25 -6.92 12.63 -33.20
CA LYS A 25 -8.09 13.44 -33.57
C LYS A 25 -9.31 13.18 -32.67
N TYR A 26 -9.43 11.98 -32.11
CA TYR A 26 -10.55 11.59 -31.24
C TYR A 26 -10.47 12.13 -29.81
N PHE A 27 -9.30 12.62 -29.40
CA PHE A 27 -9.04 13.12 -28.05
C PHE A 27 -8.79 14.63 -28.00
N LYS A 28 -8.57 15.27 -29.15
CA LYS A 28 -8.37 16.72 -29.24
C LYS A 28 -9.61 17.44 -28.70
N ASN A 29 -9.41 18.32 -27.69
CA ASN A 29 -10.47 19.01 -26.95
C ASN A 29 -11.55 18.05 -26.41
N GLY A 30 -11.11 16.87 -25.94
CA GLY A 30 -11.99 15.86 -25.38
C GLY A 30 -12.85 16.39 -24.24
N LYS A 31 -14.13 16.03 -24.27
CA LYS A 31 -15.14 16.46 -23.29
C LYS A 31 -15.69 15.30 -22.47
N TYR A 32 -15.76 14.12 -23.06
CA TYR A 32 -16.44 12.98 -22.44
C TYR A 32 -15.41 12.00 -21.87
N PRO A 33 -15.52 11.62 -20.58
CA PRO A 33 -14.62 10.65 -19.97
C PRO A 33 -14.61 9.33 -20.74
N PHE A 34 -13.43 8.76 -20.97
CA PHE A 34 -13.25 7.45 -21.58
C PHE A 34 -12.47 6.53 -20.62
N VAL A 35 -13.14 5.48 -20.13
CA VAL A 35 -12.59 4.56 -19.13
C VAL A 35 -11.88 3.41 -19.83
N ARG A 36 -10.60 3.24 -19.50
CA ARG A 36 -9.75 2.12 -19.90
C ARG A 36 -9.52 1.18 -18.73
N VAL A 37 -8.98 -0.01 -19.03
CA VAL A 37 -8.52 -0.98 -18.02
C VAL A 37 -7.53 -0.34 -17.05
N SER A 38 -6.65 0.54 -17.53
CA SER A 38 -5.66 1.24 -16.70
C SER A 38 -6.26 2.17 -15.65
N ASP A 39 -7.49 2.66 -15.85
CA ASP A 39 -8.16 3.51 -14.86
C ASP A 39 -8.65 2.70 -13.63
N LEU A 40 -8.66 1.36 -13.74
CA LEU A 40 -9.01 0.43 -12.65
C LEU A 40 -7.78 -0.07 -11.86
N ASN A 41 -6.55 0.30 -12.26
CA ASN A 41 -5.33 -0.16 -11.59
C ASN A 41 -5.23 0.39 -10.16
N GLY A 42 -4.95 -0.46 -9.16
CA GLY A 42 -4.66 -0.02 -7.78
C GLY A 42 -5.35 -0.78 -6.65
N GLY A 43 -6.12 -1.86 -6.92
CA GLY A 43 -6.64 -2.76 -5.88
C GLY A 43 -7.74 -2.22 -4.96
N GLU A 44 -8.00 -0.91 -4.96
CA GLU A 44 -9.02 -0.28 -4.13
C GLU A 44 -10.39 -0.20 -4.82
N ILE A 45 -11.43 -0.15 -3.97
CA ILE A 45 -12.78 0.27 -4.33
C ILE A 45 -12.71 1.69 -4.89
N LYS A 46 -12.80 1.83 -6.21
CA LYS A 46 -12.71 3.14 -6.87
C LYS A 46 -14.06 3.68 -7.25
N ASN A 47 -14.33 4.90 -6.81
CA ASN A 47 -15.33 5.77 -7.41
C ASN A 47 -14.66 6.58 -8.53
N ILE A 48 -14.91 6.22 -9.80
CA ILE A 48 -14.30 6.88 -10.95
C ILE A 48 -15.02 8.21 -11.20
N ILE A 49 -14.39 9.30 -10.75
CA ILE A 49 -14.85 10.69 -10.97
C ILE A 49 -14.01 11.45 -12.01
N LYS A 50 -12.92 10.84 -12.48
CA LYS A 50 -12.02 11.37 -13.52
C LYS A 50 -11.34 10.21 -14.25
N THR A 51 -11.05 10.41 -15.53
CA THR A 51 -10.33 9.44 -16.37
C THR A 51 -9.06 10.06 -16.93
N ARG A 52 -8.13 9.22 -17.39
CA ARG A 52 -6.95 9.70 -18.12
C ARG A 52 -7.32 10.34 -19.45
N ASP A 53 -8.24 9.72 -20.18
CA ASP A 53 -8.61 10.15 -21.52
C ASP A 53 -10.01 10.76 -21.54
N TYR A 54 -10.17 11.77 -22.39
CA TYR A 54 -11.45 12.35 -22.73
C TYR A 54 -11.61 12.32 -24.25
N VAL A 55 -12.73 11.78 -24.72
CA VAL A 55 -13.08 11.71 -26.14
C VAL A 55 -13.97 12.88 -26.53
N ASN A 56 -13.95 13.24 -27.81
CA ASN A 56 -14.79 14.30 -28.37
C ASN A 56 -16.01 13.74 -29.14
N ASP A 57 -16.89 14.63 -29.60
CA ASP A 57 -18.11 14.24 -30.33
C ASP A 57 -17.82 13.44 -31.61
N LEU A 58 -16.69 13.72 -32.27
CA LEU A 58 -16.25 12.98 -33.46
C LEU A 58 -16.02 11.50 -33.13
N ALA A 59 -15.30 11.23 -32.04
CA ALA A 59 -15.04 9.87 -31.58
C ALA A 59 -16.33 9.13 -31.23
N VAL A 60 -17.22 9.79 -30.48
CA VAL A 60 -18.51 9.22 -30.09
C VAL A 60 -19.33 8.80 -31.31
N LYS A 61 -19.40 9.67 -32.32
CA LYS A 61 -20.21 9.46 -33.52
C LYS A 61 -19.58 8.45 -34.50
N GLU A 62 -18.31 8.64 -34.87
CA GLU A 62 -17.63 7.79 -35.85
C GLU A 62 -17.41 6.37 -35.33
N LEU A 63 -17.03 6.24 -34.05
CA LEU A 63 -16.71 4.94 -33.43
C LEU A 63 -17.89 4.31 -32.70
N ARG A 64 -19.06 4.98 -32.69
CA ARG A 64 -20.29 4.52 -32.01
C ARG A 64 -20.00 4.08 -30.57
N LEU A 65 -19.34 4.96 -29.82
CA LEU A 65 -18.88 4.63 -28.47
C LEU A 65 -20.08 4.34 -27.57
N ILE A 66 -19.98 3.27 -26.78
CA ILE A 66 -21.02 2.88 -25.83
C ILE A 66 -20.79 3.62 -24.51
N LYS A 67 -21.83 4.33 -24.07
CA LYS A 67 -21.85 5.08 -22.82
C LYS A 67 -22.39 4.22 -21.69
N ALA A 68 -21.71 4.25 -20.54
CA ALA A 68 -22.20 3.78 -19.26
C ALA A 68 -22.59 4.97 -18.39
N LYS A 69 -23.69 4.81 -17.66
CA LYS A 69 -24.16 5.86 -16.73
C LYS A 69 -23.36 5.85 -15.43
N LYS A 70 -23.42 6.98 -14.73
CA LYS A 70 -23.08 7.06 -13.30
C LYS A 70 -23.75 5.92 -12.53
N ASN A 71 -23.05 5.42 -11.52
CA ASN A 71 -23.36 4.28 -10.66
C ASN A 71 -23.26 2.90 -11.33
N SER A 72 -22.92 2.82 -12.62
CA SER A 72 -22.59 1.52 -13.23
C SER A 72 -21.29 0.97 -12.67
N ILE A 73 -21.21 -0.35 -12.53
CA ILE A 73 -20.03 -1.06 -12.04
C ILE A 73 -19.24 -1.56 -13.24
N VAL A 74 -17.92 -1.39 -13.21
CA VAL A 74 -17.01 -1.77 -14.29
C VAL A 74 -15.88 -2.66 -13.78
N PHE A 75 -15.50 -3.66 -14.56
CA PHE A 75 -14.38 -4.55 -14.25
C PHE A 75 -13.73 -5.13 -15.52
N PRO A 76 -12.44 -5.53 -15.47
CA PRO A 76 -11.78 -6.17 -16.59
C PRO A 76 -12.47 -7.46 -16.99
N LYS A 77 -12.67 -7.65 -18.30
CA LYS A 77 -13.21 -8.89 -18.87
C LYS A 77 -12.26 -9.56 -19.87
N SER A 78 -11.07 -9.01 -20.08
CA SER A 78 -10.10 -9.53 -21.05
C SER A 78 -8.67 -9.33 -20.57
N GLY A 79 -7.82 -10.33 -20.79
CA GLY A 79 -6.40 -10.30 -20.50
C GLY A 79 -6.06 -10.46 -19.00
N ALA A 80 -4.78 -10.34 -18.69
CA ALA A 80 -4.25 -10.55 -17.33
C ALA A 80 -4.85 -9.60 -16.28
N ALA A 81 -5.45 -8.48 -16.68
CA ALA A 81 -6.15 -7.57 -15.78
C ALA A 81 -7.35 -8.22 -15.06
N ILE A 82 -7.92 -9.31 -15.57
CA ILE A 82 -8.95 -10.07 -14.84
C ILE A 82 -8.36 -10.65 -13.54
N LEU A 83 -7.08 -11.04 -13.55
CA LEU A 83 -6.42 -11.69 -12.42
C LEU A 83 -6.23 -10.76 -11.22
N THR A 84 -6.27 -9.44 -11.44
CA THR A 84 -6.26 -8.46 -10.35
C THR A 84 -7.59 -8.40 -9.60
N ASN A 85 -8.65 -9.01 -10.16
CA ASN A 85 -10.02 -8.98 -9.66
C ASN A 85 -10.54 -7.54 -9.37
N SER A 86 -9.95 -6.55 -10.03
CA SER A 86 -10.24 -5.13 -9.83
C SER A 86 -11.61 -4.76 -10.35
N ARG A 87 -12.25 -3.81 -9.67
CA ARG A 87 -13.54 -3.24 -10.08
C ARG A 87 -13.71 -1.82 -9.57
N ALA A 88 -14.59 -1.08 -10.21
CA ALA A 88 -14.90 0.29 -9.83
C ALA A 88 -16.39 0.59 -10.04
N ILE A 89 -16.90 1.57 -9.30
CA ILE A 89 -18.20 2.20 -9.55
C ILE A 89 -17.96 3.54 -10.25
N LEU A 90 -18.76 3.85 -11.26
CA LEU A 90 -18.66 5.11 -11.98
C LEU A 90 -19.31 6.25 -11.16
N GLY A 91 -18.54 7.28 -10.83
CA GLY A 91 -19.06 8.50 -10.21
C GLY A 91 -19.63 9.50 -11.22
N ILE A 92 -19.36 9.27 -12.51
CA ILE A 92 -19.76 10.08 -13.65
C ILE A 92 -20.19 9.20 -14.81
N ASP A 93 -20.98 9.76 -15.71
CA ASP A 93 -21.23 9.18 -17.02
C ASP A 93 -19.95 9.09 -17.85
N ALA A 94 -19.67 7.93 -18.46
CA ALA A 94 -18.44 7.73 -19.21
C ALA A 94 -18.60 6.75 -20.38
N TYR A 95 -17.76 6.90 -21.40
CA TYR A 95 -17.61 5.91 -22.47
C TYR A 95 -16.60 4.84 -22.07
N ILE A 96 -16.85 3.59 -22.46
CA ILE A 96 -16.11 2.44 -21.92
C ILE A 96 -15.36 1.71 -23.03
N VAL A 97 -14.15 1.23 -22.73
CA VAL A 97 -13.39 0.35 -23.64
C VAL A 97 -13.94 -1.08 -23.67
N SER A 98 -13.85 -1.74 -24.82
CA SER A 98 -14.34 -3.11 -25.06
C SER A 98 -13.70 -4.20 -24.20
N HIS A 99 -12.60 -3.93 -23.50
CA HIS A 99 -11.96 -4.86 -22.56
C HIS A 99 -12.57 -4.82 -21.15
N LEU A 100 -13.52 -3.93 -20.91
CA LEU A 100 -14.29 -3.86 -19.67
C LEU A 100 -15.70 -4.41 -19.88
N ALA A 101 -16.20 -5.11 -18.86
CA ALA A 101 -17.62 -5.36 -18.70
C ALA A 101 -18.24 -4.27 -17.83
N VAL A 102 -19.49 -3.94 -18.11
CA VAL A 102 -20.28 -2.94 -17.41
C VAL A 102 -21.54 -3.61 -16.89
N VAL A 103 -21.88 -3.33 -15.64
CA VAL A 103 -23.12 -3.72 -14.99
C VAL A 103 -23.87 -2.44 -14.63
N GLU A 104 -24.89 -2.12 -15.43
CA GLU A 104 -25.79 -0.99 -15.18
C GLU A 104 -27.02 -1.51 -14.42
N THR A 105 -27.18 -1.09 -13.17
CA THR A 105 -28.21 -1.61 -12.27
C THR A 105 -29.61 -1.14 -12.62
N ASN A 106 -30.60 -2.01 -12.42
CA ASN A 106 -31.98 -1.58 -12.36
C ASN A 106 -32.31 -1.17 -10.92
N LEU A 107 -32.36 0.14 -10.68
CA LEU A 107 -32.59 0.76 -9.37
C LEU A 107 -33.92 0.34 -8.71
N SER A 108 -34.86 -0.22 -9.47
CA SER A 108 -36.12 -0.76 -8.93
C SER A 108 -35.90 -2.04 -8.10
N TYR A 109 -34.81 -2.76 -8.36
CA TYR A 109 -34.51 -4.05 -7.72
C TYR A 109 -33.30 -3.97 -6.79
N VAL A 110 -32.25 -3.24 -7.19
CA VAL A 110 -30.95 -3.32 -6.53
C VAL A 110 -30.26 -1.95 -6.44
N SER A 111 -29.75 -1.64 -5.24
CA SER A 111 -28.87 -0.49 -5.04
C SER A 111 -27.50 -0.75 -5.71
N PRO A 112 -26.93 0.22 -6.45
CA PRO A 112 -25.59 0.12 -7.00
C PRO A 112 -24.53 -0.20 -5.95
N ASP A 113 -24.61 0.44 -4.77
CA ASP A 113 -23.61 0.28 -3.71
C ASP A 113 -23.68 -1.12 -3.09
N TYR A 114 -24.89 -1.63 -2.87
CA TYR A 114 -25.08 -3.00 -2.40
C TYR A 114 -24.52 -4.01 -3.40
N LEU A 115 -24.87 -3.86 -4.69
CA LEU A 115 -24.39 -4.74 -5.73
C LEU A 115 -22.85 -4.67 -5.86
N PHE A 116 -22.29 -3.48 -5.74
CA PHE A 116 -20.85 -3.27 -5.79
C PHE A 116 -20.14 -3.97 -4.63
N LEU A 117 -20.67 -3.87 -3.40
CA LEU A 117 -20.13 -4.59 -2.24
C LEU A 117 -20.22 -6.10 -2.42
N PHE A 118 -21.35 -6.61 -2.90
CA PHE A 118 -21.52 -8.04 -3.18
C PHE A 118 -20.51 -8.52 -4.23
N LEU A 119 -20.41 -7.83 -5.37
CA LEU A 119 -19.47 -8.18 -6.42
C LEU A 119 -18.02 -8.05 -5.97
N SER A 120 -17.70 -7.14 -5.04
CA SER A 120 -16.36 -7.03 -4.45
C SER A 120 -15.96 -8.26 -3.64
N ASN A 121 -16.95 -8.98 -3.07
CA ASN A 121 -16.73 -10.28 -2.44
C ASN A 121 -16.69 -11.45 -3.45
N PHE A 122 -17.12 -11.24 -4.69
CA PHE A 122 -17.13 -12.26 -5.74
C PHE A 122 -15.81 -12.30 -6.51
N ASP A 123 -15.21 -13.49 -6.61
CA ASP A 123 -13.99 -13.69 -7.40
C ASP A 123 -14.32 -13.92 -8.88
N MET A 124 -14.09 -12.90 -9.70
CA MET A 124 -14.34 -12.95 -11.15
C MET A 124 -13.44 -13.96 -11.86
N ARG A 125 -12.32 -14.35 -11.26
CA ARG A 125 -11.38 -15.33 -11.83
C ARG A 125 -12.02 -16.71 -11.97
N ASN A 126 -13.02 -17.01 -11.14
CA ASN A 126 -13.78 -18.26 -11.21
C ASN A 126 -14.61 -18.39 -12.50
N LEU A 127 -14.79 -17.30 -13.26
CA LEU A 127 -15.50 -17.29 -14.54
C LEU A 127 -14.55 -17.41 -15.74
N ILE A 128 -13.25 -17.57 -15.51
CA ILE A 128 -12.27 -17.78 -16.58
C ILE A 128 -12.38 -19.24 -17.06
N ASN A 129 -12.74 -19.42 -18.33
CA ASN A 129 -12.80 -20.74 -18.95
C ASN A 129 -11.41 -21.28 -19.35
N ASP A 130 -10.53 -20.40 -19.85
CA ASP A 130 -9.17 -20.75 -20.28
C ASP A 130 -8.15 -19.84 -19.56
N PRO A 131 -7.37 -20.37 -18.60
CA PRO A 131 -6.36 -19.61 -17.89
C PRO A 131 -5.22 -19.07 -18.78
N ALA A 132 -4.92 -19.70 -19.92
CA ALA A 132 -3.88 -19.22 -20.85
C ALA A 132 -4.33 -17.98 -21.62
N TYR A 133 -5.65 -17.84 -21.84
CA TYR A 133 -6.26 -16.69 -22.50
C TYR A 133 -7.42 -16.12 -21.66
N PRO A 134 -7.13 -15.44 -20.53
CA PRO A 134 -8.16 -14.96 -19.62
C PRO A 134 -9.18 -14.06 -20.31
N SER A 135 -10.43 -14.50 -20.31
CA SER A 135 -11.55 -13.77 -20.90
C SER A 135 -12.85 -14.17 -20.21
N LEU A 136 -13.68 -13.17 -19.87
CA LEU A 136 -14.99 -13.37 -19.27
C LEU A 136 -16.08 -13.16 -20.31
N LYS A 137 -16.96 -14.15 -20.48
CA LYS A 137 -18.14 -14.00 -21.34
C LYS A 137 -19.23 -13.23 -20.60
N LEU A 138 -19.93 -12.36 -21.33
CA LEU A 138 -21.07 -11.62 -20.75
C LEU A 138 -22.22 -12.55 -20.37
N SER A 139 -22.35 -13.71 -21.03
CA SER A 139 -23.30 -14.76 -20.62
C SER A 139 -23.00 -15.25 -19.21
N ASP A 140 -21.75 -15.57 -18.93
CA ASP A 140 -21.33 -16.17 -17.66
C ASP A 140 -21.48 -15.15 -16.52
N ILE A 141 -21.21 -13.87 -16.80
CA ILE A 141 -21.45 -12.77 -15.86
C ILE A 141 -22.95 -12.61 -15.54
N LYS A 142 -23.84 -12.78 -16.53
CA LYS A 142 -25.29 -12.67 -16.31
C LYS A 142 -25.83 -13.76 -15.38
N GLU A 143 -25.17 -14.93 -15.34
CA GLU A 143 -25.57 -16.07 -14.54
C GLU A 143 -25.11 -15.99 -13.07
N ILE A 144 -24.33 -14.98 -12.69
CA ILE A 144 -23.90 -14.78 -11.30
C ILE A 144 -25.15 -14.68 -10.40
N GLU A 145 -25.24 -15.56 -9.41
CA GLU A 145 -26.31 -15.58 -8.43
C GLU A 145 -26.08 -14.57 -7.32
N ILE A 146 -27.11 -13.78 -7.02
CA ILE A 146 -27.04 -12.67 -6.08
C ILE A 146 -28.20 -12.79 -5.08
N PRO A 147 -27.93 -12.78 -3.77
CA PRO A 147 -28.97 -12.64 -2.77
C PRO A 147 -29.59 -11.24 -2.87
N LEU A 148 -30.91 -11.19 -3.01
CA LEU A 148 -31.63 -9.94 -3.22
C LEU A 148 -32.59 -9.67 -2.04
N PRO A 149 -32.10 -9.10 -0.93
CA PRO A 149 -32.97 -8.64 0.14
C PRO A 149 -33.77 -7.39 -0.30
N PRO A 150 -34.83 -7.00 0.42
CA PRO A 150 -35.57 -5.76 0.15
C PRO A 150 -34.65 -4.52 0.13
N LEU A 151 -35.00 -3.50 -0.64
CA LEU A 151 -34.17 -2.27 -0.80
C LEU A 151 -33.81 -1.60 0.54
N SER A 152 -34.72 -1.60 1.52
CA SER A 152 -34.46 -1.07 2.86
C SER A 152 -33.34 -1.84 3.57
N GLU A 153 -33.32 -3.16 3.41
CA GLU A 153 -32.31 -4.04 3.98
C GLU A 153 -30.97 -3.92 3.23
N GLN A 154 -31.00 -3.78 1.90
CA GLN A 154 -29.80 -3.46 1.11
C GLN A 154 -29.13 -2.18 1.61
N LYS A 155 -29.92 -1.12 1.83
CA LYS A 155 -29.43 0.15 2.38
C LYS A 155 -28.84 -0.02 3.78
N ARG A 156 -29.52 -0.76 4.66
CA ARG A 156 -29.03 -1.06 6.03
C ARG A 156 -27.68 -1.79 6.01
N ILE A 157 -27.50 -2.74 5.08
CA ILE A 157 -26.25 -3.47 4.90
C ILE A 157 -25.13 -2.52 4.46
N VAL A 158 -25.38 -1.70 3.44
CA VAL A 158 -24.41 -0.70 2.93
C VAL A 158 -23.98 0.24 4.06
N GLU A 159 -24.93 0.85 4.77
CA GLU A 159 -24.63 1.79 5.87
C GLU A 159 -23.82 1.13 6.99
N LYS A 160 -24.07 -0.15 7.28
CA LYS A 160 -23.31 -0.87 8.30
C LYS A 160 -21.87 -1.11 7.86
N ILE A 161 -21.65 -1.46 6.60
CA ILE A 161 -20.33 -1.71 6.03
C ILE A 161 -19.54 -0.40 5.94
N GLU A 162 -20.16 0.69 5.47
CA GLU A 162 -19.53 2.03 5.43
C GLU A 162 -19.08 2.49 6.83
N LYS A 163 -19.92 2.29 7.85
CA LYS A 163 -19.55 2.59 9.25
C LYS A 163 -18.38 1.76 9.75
N LEU A 164 -18.20 0.54 9.25
CA LEU A 164 -17.05 -0.30 9.62
C LEU A 164 -15.79 0.17 8.92
N PHE A 165 -15.85 0.49 7.61
CA PHE A 165 -14.71 1.05 6.89
C PHE A 165 -14.24 2.37 7.48
N ALA A 166 -15.17 3.29 7.82
CA ALA A 166 -14.80 4.55 8.46
C ALA A 166 -14.04 4.37 9.80
N LYS A 167 -14.37 3.32 10.57
CA LYS A 167 -13.63 2.98 11.80
C LYS A 167 -12.24 2.43 11.53
N ILE A 168 -12.07 1.67 10.44
CA ILE A 168 -10.76 1.17 10.01
C ILE A 168 -9.88 2.35 9.61
N ASP A 169 -10.39 3.25 8.78
CA ASP A 169 -9.67 4.45 8.34
C ASP A 169 -9.27 5.35 9.52
N GLU A 170 -10.18 5.55 10.49
CA GLU A 170 -9.89 6.31 11.71
C GLU A 170 -8.81 5.64 12.56
N ALA A 171 -8.86 4.31 12.72
CA ALA A 171 -7.86 3.56 13.47
C ALA A 171 -6.48 3.62 12.80
N GLU A 172 -6.41 3.53 11.47
CA GLU A 172 -5.17 3.67 10.72
C GLU A 172 -4.58 5.07 10.86
N ARG A 173 -5.41 6.11 10.78
CA ARG A 173 -5.00 7.51 11.00
C ARG A 173 -4.44 7.71 12.40
N LEU A 174 -5.16 7.27 13.44
CA LEU A 174 -4.69 7.38 14.83
C LEU A 174 -3.39 6.62 15.07
N ARG A 175 -3.22 5.46 14.43
CA ARG A 175 -1.98 4.69 14.49
C ARG A 175 -0.82 5.45 13.85
N ALA A 176 -1.02 6.04 12.67
CA ALA A 176 -0.01 6.85 11.99
C ALA A 176 0.38 8.08 12.82
N GLU A 177 -0.59 8.79 13.40
CA GLU A 177 -0.38 9.95 14.28
C GLU A 177 0.37 9.55 15.57
N SER A 178 0.02 8.42 16.19
CA SER A 178 0.69 7.88 17.37
C SER A 178 2.15 7.51 17.11
N LEU A 179 2.44 6.91 15.95
CA LEU A 179 3.81 6.60 15.54
C LEU A 179 4.63 7.89 15.32
N ALA A 180 4.06 8.88 14.63
CA ALA A 180 4.72 10.17 14.42
C ALA A 180 4.99 10.89 15.75
N THR A 181 4.03 10.87 16.68
CA THR A 181 4.18 11.45 18.01
C THR A 181 5.27 10.73 18.79
N SER A 182 5.28 9.39 18.80
CA SER A 182 6.28 8.60 19.52
C SER A 182 7.70 8.89 19.04
N ALA A 183 7.90 9.13 17.74
CA ALA A 183 9.20 9.50 17.18
C ALA A 183 9.72 10.87 17.69
N THR A 184 8.84 11.77 18.11
CA THR A 184 9.21 13.12 18.59
C THR A 184 9.28 13.23 20.12
N LEU A 185 8.61 12.35 20.85
CA LEU A 185 8.56 12.38 22.31
C LEU A 185 9.94 12.17 22.94
N LEU A 186 10.72 11.19 22.47
CA LEU A 186 12.03 10.91 23.05
C LEU A 186 13.01 12.08 22.86
N PRO A 187 13.22 12.64 21.65
CA PRO A 187 14.04 13.85 21.49
C PRO A 187 13.57 15.03 22.33
N SER A 188 12.25 15.27 22.41
CA SER A 188 11.69 16.38 23.19
C SER A 188 11.91 16.21 24.70
N ALA A 189 11.68 15.01 25.23
CA ALA A 189 11.94 14.68 26.63
C ALA A 189 13.42 14.84 26.97
N LEU A 190 14.33 14.32 26.14
CA LEU A 190 15.77 14.50 26.32
C LEU A 190 16.16 15.98 26.27
N HIS A 191 15.60 16.74 25.32
CA HIS A 191 15.85 18.17 25.22
C HIS A 191 15.41 18.92 26.47
N GLN A 192 14.24 18.61 27.04
CA GLN A 192 13.78 19.20 28.30
C GLN A 192 14.71 18.88 29.47
N VAL A 193 15.09 17.60 29.63
CA VAL A 193 15.98 17.15 30.71
C VAL A 193 17.33 17.86 30.63
N PHE A 194 17.99 17.85 29.47
CA PHE A 194 19.31 18.47 29.33
C PHE A 194 19.28 20.00 29.29
N SER A 195 18.18 20.61 28.86
CA SER A 195 17.98 22.06 28.99
C SER A 195 17.85 22.49 30.45
N ARG A 196 17.18 21.69 31.28
CA ARG A 196 17.09 21.93 32.73
C ARG A 196 18.46 21.78 33.39
N ALA A 197 19.22 20.74 33.05
CA ALA A 197 20.58 20.55 33.54
C ALA A 197 21.47 21.77 33.28
N LYS A 198 21.31 22.41 32.11
CA LYS A 198 22.01 23.65 31.77
C LYS A 198 21.56 24.84 32.63
N LYS A 199 20.25 24.99 32.89
CA LYS A 199 19.71 26.08 33.75
C LYS A 199 20.13 25.93 35.21
N GLU A 200 20.22 24.71 35.70
CA GLU A 200 20.62 24.39 37.07
C GLU A 200 22.14 24.26 37.24
N ASN A 201 22.94 24.64 36.24
CA ASN A 201 24.40 24.58 36.24
C ASN A 201 24.95 23.20 36.68
N TRP A 202 24.39 22.11 36.14
CA TRP A 202 24.93 20.78 36.41
C TRP A 202 26.41 20.68 35.98
N PRO A 203 27.25 19.93 36.72
CA PRO A 203 28.67 19.78 36.38
C PRO A 203 28.86 19.20 34.97
N THR A 204 29.64 19.90 34.14
CA THR A 204 29.99 19.44 32.80
C THR A 204 31.42 18.92 32.75
N LYS A 205 31.63 17.80 32.07
CA LYS A 205 32.96 17.26 31.77
C LYS A 205 33.12 17.01 30.28
N LYS A 206 34.37 17.05 29.78
CA LYS A 206 34.62 16.64 28.40
C LYS A 206 34.44 15.13 28.30
N LEU A 207 33.89 14.63 27.18
CA LEU A 207 33.64 13.20 27.01
C LEU A 207 34.91 12.36 27.24
N ARG A 208 36.07 12.83 26.78
CA ARG A 208 37.39 12.19 26.99
C ARG A 208 37.82 12.06 28.46
N GLU A 209 37.21 12.82 29.38
CA GLU A 209 37.51 12.77 30.81
C GLU A 209 36.69 11.69 31.53
N ILE A 210 35.62 11.21 30.90
CA ILE A 210 34.67 10.25 31.48
C ILE A 210 34.53 8.96 30.65
N ALA A 211 35.03 8.95 29.41
CA ALA A 211 34.94 7.83 28.50
C ALA A 211 36.22 7.69 27.67
N ILE A 212 36.58 6.45 27.37
CA ILE A 212 37.69 6.12 26.47
C ILE A 212 37.16 6.15 25.03
N LEU A 213 37.68 7.07 24.22
CA LEU A 213 37.31 7.16 22.81
C LEU A 213 38.16 6.23 21.96
N ASN A 214 37.52 5.34 21.21
CA ASN A 214 38.17 4.34 20.34
C ASN A 214 39.23 3.53 21.11
N PRO A 215 38.82 2.65 22.04
CA PRO A 215 39.74 1.84 22.83
C PRO A 215 40.70 1.04 21.94
N LYS A 216 41.95 0.87 22.41
CA LYS A 216 42.97 0.13 21.67
C LYS A 216 42.64 -1.36 21.63
N LYS A 217 42.96 -2.02 20.51
CA LYS A 217 42.72 -3.45 20.28
C LYS A 217 43.67 -4.40 21.02
N GLN A 218 44.26 -3.99 22.15
CA GLN A 218 45.35 -4.75 22.79
C GLN A 218 44.91 -6.15 23.22
N GLU A 219 43.69 -6.27 23.75
CA GLU A 219 43.09 -7.53 24.20
C GLU A 219 42.83 -8.52 23.04
N VAL A 220 42.74 -8.02 21.80
CA VAL A 220 42.46 -8.83 20.61
C VAL A 220 43.72 -9.45 20.02
N ASN A 221 44.90 -8.93 20.38
CA ASN A 221 46.17 -9.40 19.83
C ASN A 221 46.54 -10.81 20.32
N SER A 222 46.10 -11.19 21.51
CA SER A 222 46.32 -12.51 22.12
C SER A 222 45.26 -13.56 21.73
N LEU A 223 44.21 -13.16 21.01
CA LEU A 223 43.12 -14.07 20.62
C LEU A 223 43.45 -14.81 19.32
N SER A 224 42.90 -16.02 19.20
CA SER A 224 43.06 -16.86 18.01
C SER A 224 42.51 -16.18 16.77
N ASP A 225 43.29 -16.18 15.70
CA ASP A 225 42.91 -15.63 14.39
C ASP A 225 41.69 -16.33 13.77
N ASN A 226 41.37 -17.56 14.21
CA ASN A 226 40.20 -18.32 13.78
C ASN A 226 38.95 -18.08 14.64
N LEU A 227 39.05 -17.29 15.72
CA LEU A 227 37.91 -16.97 16.58
C LEU A 227 36.83 -16.27 15.76
N LEU A 228 35.59 -16.74 15.87
CA LEU A 228 34.44 -16.08 15.26
C LEU A 228 33.98 -14.93 16.15
N VAL A 229 33.87 -13.74 15.58
CA VAL A 229 33.41 -12.52 16.24
C VAL A 229 32.21 -11.94 15.50
N SER A 230 31.38 -11.20 16.22
CA SER A 230 30.33 -10.38 15.59
C SER A 230 30.96 -9.23 14.80
N PHE A 231 30.48 -9.06 13.57
CA PHE A 231 30.80 -7.94 12.70
C PHE A 231 29.52 -7.15 12.44
N VAL A 232 29.53 -5.87 12.85
CA VAL A 232 28.37 -4.98 12.73
C VAL A 232 28.62 -4.03 11.57
N PRO A 233 28.00 -4.24 10.40
CA PRO A 233 28.07 -3.27 9.31
C PRO A 233 27.31 -1.99 9.66
N MET A 234 27.63 -0.86 9.03
CA MET A 234 26.95 0.42 9.30
C MET A 234 25.43 0.38 9.01
N SER A 235 25.02 -0.45 8.06
CA SER A 235 23.61 -0.71 7.74
C SER A 235 22.84 -1.37 8.88
N ALA A 236 23.53 -2.09 9.77
CA ALA A 236 22.92 -2.79 10.89
C ALA A 236 22.49 -1.89 12.05
N VAL A 237 23.08 -0.69 12.15
CA VAL A 237 22.76 0.29 13.19
C VAL A 237 21.52 1.05 12.74
N ASP A 238 20.42 0.88 13.45
CA ASP A 238 19.15 1.53 13.14
C ASP A 238 19.10 2.96 13.70
N GLU A 239 18.75 3.91 12.85
CA GLU A 239 18.74 5.34 13.20
C GLU A 239 17.58 5.75 14.11
N ILE A 240 16.48 4.99 14.11
CA ILE A 240 15.28 5.30 14.90
C ILE A 240 15.36 4.64 16.27
N THR A 241 15.60 3.33 16.29
CA THR A 241 15.62 2.52 17.50
C THR A 241 16.96 2.56 18.23
N GLN A 242 18.03 3.03 17.58
CA GLN A 242 19.39 3.07 18.13
C GLN A 242 19.88 1.69 18.62
N THR A 243 19.49 0.65 17.87
CA THR A 243 19.84 -0.75 18.14
C THR A 243 20.61 -1.35 16.98
N ILE A 244 21.30 -2.46 17.25
CA ILE A 244 21.94 -3.30 16.24
C ILE A 244 20.92 -4.38 15.85
N LYS A 245 20.42 -4.33 14.62
CA LYS A 245 19.37 -5.25 14.14
C LYS A 245 19.93 -6.59 13.66
N GLU A 246 20.96 -6.55 12.84
CA GLU A 246 21.54 -7.73 12.20
C GLU A 246 23.07 -7.62 12.19
N TYR A 247 23.78 -8.68 12.58
CA TYR A 247 25.24 -8.69 12.52
C TYR A 247 25.73 -10.02 11.96
N GLU A 248 26.89 -9.97 11.32
CA GLU A 248 27.50 -11.11 10.68
C GLU A 248 28.51 -11.78 11.63
N PHE A 249 28.83 -13.05 11.39
CA PHE A 249 29.99 -13.68 12.02
C PHE A 249 31.17 -13.67 11.06
N ARG A 250 32.30 -13.14 11.50
CA ARG A 250 33.55 -13.16 10.74
C ARG A 250 34.69 -13.73 11.58
N ARG A 251 35.67 -14.34 10.91
CA ARG A 251 36.92 -14.75 11.58
C ARG A 251 37.69 -13.51 11.99
N LEU A 252 38.26 -13.53 13.19
CA LEU A 252 38.96 -12.40 13.75
C LEU A 252 40.07 -11.89 12.81
N SER A 253 40.83 -12.80 12.19
CA SER A 253 41.88 -12.46 11.22
C SER A 253 41.40 -11.54 10.07
N SER A 254 40.16 -11.71 9.62
CA SER A 254 39.59 -10.93 8.51
C SER A 254 39.18 -9.51 8.88
N VAL A 255 38.96 -9.24 10.17
CA VAL A 255 38.49 -7.94 10.68
C VAL A 255 39.48 -7.27 11.65
N LYS A 256 40.60 -7.94 11.96
CA LYS A 256 41.64 -7.45 12.88
C LYS A 256 42.24 -6.12 12.39
N LYS A 257 42.43 -5.98 11.08
CA LYS A 257 42.95 -4.76 10.41
C LYS A 257 41.82 -4.03 9.66
N GLY A 258 41.88 -2.70 9.61
CA GLY A 258 40.96 -1.86 8.82
C GLY A 258 39.60 -1.54 9.47
N TYR A 259 39.21 -2.24 10.53
CA TYR A 259 37.95 -2.00 11.25
C TYR A 259 38.14 -1.41 12.64
N THR A 260 37.07 -0.93 13.27
CA THR A 260 37.09 -0.46 14.66
C THR A 260 36.73 -1.62 15.59
N TYR A 261 37.46 -1.74 16.70
CA TYR A 261 37.14 -2.70 17.75
C TYR A 261 36.17 -2.07 18.75
N PHE A 262 35.27 -2.88 19.25
CA PHE A 262 34.38 -2.58 20.36
C PHE A 262 34.12 -3.88 21.14
N LYS A 263 33.57 -3.76 22.34
CA LYS A 263 33.11 -4.88 23.16
C LYS A 263 31.70 -4.63 23.71
N GLU A 264 31.11 -5.67 24.30
CA GLU A 264 29.84 -5.58 25.02
C GLU A 264 29.81 -4.39 25.99
N GLY A 265 28.75 -3.57 25.87
CA GLY A 265 28.55 -2.35 26.64
C GLY A 265 29.16 -1.09 26.03
N ASP A 266 29.99 -1.18 25.00
CA ASP A 266 30.52 -0.01 24.30
C ASP A 266 29.42 0.74 23.54
N ILE A 267 29.55 2.07 23.45
CA ILE A 267 28.67 2.92 22.64
C ILE A 267 29.30 3.10 21.27
N LEU A 268 28.60 2.62 20.24
CA LEU A 268 28.96 2.78 18.85
C LEU A 268 28.37 4.09 18.31
N PHE A 269 29.20 4.88 17.64
CA PHE A 269 28.81 6.16 17.05
C PHE A 269 29.33 6.25 15.62
N ALA A 270 28.43 6.48 14.65
CA ALA A 270 28.81 6.63 13.26
C ALA A 270 29.62 7.92 13.01
N LYS A 271 30.78 7.80 12.37
CA LYS A 271 31.69 8.94 12.09
C LYS A 271 31.60 9.47 10.66
N ILE A 272 30.84 8.82 9.77
CA ILE A 272 30.79 9.11 8.33
C ILE A 272 29.41 9.65 7.96
N THR A 273 29.34 10.69 7.15
CA THR A 273 28.11 11.25 6.58
C THR A 273 27.57 10.35 5.45
N PRO A 274 26.25 10.11 5.33
CA PRO A 274 25.14 10.71 6.10
C PRO A 274 24.83 10.01 7.42
N CYS A 275 25.46 8.88 7.73
CA CYS A 275 25.14 8.07 8.92
C CYS A 275 25.31 8.81 10.25
N MET A 276 26.31 9.69 10.34
CA MET A 276 26.53 10.56 11.51
C MET A 276 25.36 11.54 11.70
N GLU A 277 24.88 12.15 10.62
CA GLU A 277 23.78 13.14 10.65
C GLU A 277 22.44 12.47 10.95
N ASN A 278 22.25 11.24 10.48
CA ASN A 278 21.09 10.42 10.80
C ASN A 278 21.11 9.91 12.26
N GLY A 279 22.12 10.25 13.06
CA GLY A 279 22.15 9.89 14.47
C GLY A 279 22.32 8.38 14.73
N LYS A 280 22.99 7.66 13.83
CA LYS A 280 23.28 6.23 14.02
C LYS A 280 24.22 6.03 15.21
N VAL A 281 23.61 5.69 16.33
CA VAL A 281 24.24 5.37 17.61
C VAL A 281 23.62 4.08 18.13
N ALA A 282 24.40 3.21 18.77
CA ALA A 282 23.88 2.03 19.43
C ALA A 282 24.78 1.61 20.60
N ILE A 283 24.24 0.85 21.54
CA ILE A 283 25.04 0.15 22.55
C ILE A 283 25.30 -1.26 22.02
N ALA A 284 26.56 -1.69 22.00
CA ALA A 284 26.95 -3.06 21.69
C ALA A 284 26.35 -3.99 22.75
N LYS A 285 25.34 -4.79 22.35
CA LYS A 285 24.67 -5.73 23.24
C LYS A 285 24.43 -7.09 22.60
N ASN A 286 24.61 -8.15 23.38
CA ASN A 286 24.40 -9.55 22.99
C ASN A 286 25.22 -9.98 21.77
N LEU A 287 26.43 -9.47 21.63
CA LEU A 287 27.31 -9.81 20.50
C LEU A 287 28.20 -11.01 20.83
N LYS A 288 28.57 -11.79 19.81
CA LYS A 288 29.41 -12.98 19.99
C LYS A 288 30.88 -12.56 20.03
N ASN A 289 31.54 -12.81 21.14
CA ASN A 289 32.96 -12.46 21.35
C ASN A 289 33.26 -11.00 20.98
N GLY A 290 32.32 -10.10 21.29
CA GLY A 290 32.36 -8.68 20.95
C GLY A 290 31.62 -7.85 21.97
#